data_AF-A0A9Q3BYP8-F1
#
_entry.id   AF-A0A9Q3BYP8-F1
#
_cell.length_a   1.000
_cell.length_b   1.000
_cell.length_c   1.000
_cell.angle_alpha   90.00
_cell.angle_beta   90.00
_cell.angle_gamma   90.00
#
_symmetry.space_group_name_H-M   'P 1'
#
loop_
_entity.id
_entity.type
_entity.pdbx_description
1 polymer ?
#
loop_
_entity_poly.entity_id
_entity_poly.type
_entity_poly.pdbx_seq_one_letter_code
_entity_poly.pdbx_strand_id
1 'polypeptide(L)'
;MPNSSQQHPYQKPNQTENSRFISNELFKNTFHLISAINIANSWKISTAEITAFSDHWRKFQISNQKLFPKQKSKPNHHYSEHNPELLSCWGPEQASSAALDWDFG
;
A
#
# COMPACT_ATOMS: atom_id res chain seq x y z
N MET A 1 41.25 27.28 -26.50
CA MET A 1 40.36 27.64 -25.38
C MET A 1 39.38 28.70 -25.83
N PRO A 2 38.17 28.81 -25.25
CA PRO A 2 37.28 27.79 -24.68
C PRO A 2 35.90 27.80 -25.38
N ASN A 3 35.10 26.72 -25.27
CA ASN A 3 33.65 26.83 -25.51
C ASN A 3 32.92 26.54 -24.21
N SER A 4 32.00 27.43 -23.92
CA SER A 4 31.44 27.75 -22.63
C SER A 4 30.43 26.70 -22.17
N SER A 5 30.47 26.46 -20.87
CA SER A 5 29.54 25.69 -20.06
C SER A 5 28.08 26.03 -20.40
N GLN A 6 27.38 25.15 -21.11
CA GLN A 6 25.91 25.10 -21.10
C GLN A 6 25.48 24.41 -19.80
N GLN A 7 25.58 25.13 -18.69
CA GLN A 7 24.86 24.74 -17.47
C GLN A 7 23.39 25.08 -17.71
N HIS A 8 22.58 24.08 -18.03
CA HIS A 8 21.13 24.22 -17.95
C HIS A 8 20.76 24.70 -16.53
N PRO A 9 20.08 25.85 -16.36
CA PRO A 9 19.74 26.33 -15.04
C PRO A 9 18.70 25.40 -14.42
N TYR A 10 19.06 24.75 -13.32
CA TYR A 10 18.12 24.01 -12.48
C TYR A 10 17.08 24.99 -11.94
N GLN A 11 15.89 25.00 -12.54
CA GLN A 11 14.75 25.76 -12.04
C GLN A 11 14.18 25.01 -10.84
N LYS A 12 14.31 25.61 -9.65
CA LYS A 12 13.66 25.06 -8.45
C LYS A 12 12.14 25.05 -8.68
N PRO A 13 11.45 23.93 -8.45
CA PRO A 13 10.01 23.85 -8.65
C PRO A 13 9.30 24.91 -7.81
N ASN A 14 8.33 25.59 -8.42
CA ASN A 14 7.58 26.65 -7.75
C ASN A 14 6.72 26.05 -6.62
N GLN A 15 6.37 26.87 -5.61
CA GLN A 15 5.66 26.38 -4.41
C GLN A 15 4.31 25.73 -4.75
N THR A 16 3.64 26.21 -5.80
CA THR A 16 2.36 25.69 -6.28
C THR A 16 2.49 24.29 -6.89
N GLU A 17 3.50 24.03 -7.73
CA GLU A 17 3.77 22.69 -8.29
C GLU A 17 4.14 21.68 -7.21
N ASN A 18 4.97 22.09 -6.25
CA ASN A 18 5.29 21.25 -5.09
C ASN A 18 4.03 20.89 -4.29
N SER A 19 3.15 21.86 -4.03
CA SER A 19 1.90 21.60 -3.32
C SER A 19 0.99 20.62 -4.07
N ARG A 20 0.86 20.77 -5.39
CA ARG A 20 0.05 19.88 -6.23
C ARG A 20 0.62 18.47 -6.29
N PHE A 21 1.94 18.35 -6.36
CA PHE A 21 2.64 17.07 -6.27
C PHE A 21 2.38 16.37 -4.93
N ILE A 22 2.55 17.08 -3.81
CA ILE A 22 2.28 16.55 -2.45
C ILE A 22 0.82 16.09 -2.34
N SER A 23 -0.14 16.89 -2.81
CA SER A 23 -1.57 16.53 -2.77
C SER A 23 -1.88 15.27 -3.58
N ASN A 24 -1.28 15.11 -4.75
CA ASN A 24 -1.48 13.93 -5.59
C ASN A 24 -0.89 12.66 -4.95
N GLU A 25 0.33 12.76 -4.41
CA GLU A 25 0.97 11.64 -3.73
C GLU A 25 0.22 11.25 -2.44
N LEU A 26 -0.30 12.23 -1.69
CA LEU A 26 -1.15 11.98 -0.52
C LEU A 26 -2.47 11.30 -0.90
N PHE A 27 -3.09 11.71 -2.00
CA PHE A 27 -4.31 11.08 -2.50
C PHE A 27 -4.05 9.62 -2.89
N LYS A 28 -2.99 9.33 -3.66
CA LYS A 28 -2.62 7.95 -4.03
C LYS A 28 -2.29 7.09 -2.81
N ASN A 29 -1.56 7.64 -1.85
CA ASN A 29 -1.24 6.96 -0.60
C ASN A 29 -2.52 6.59 0.16
N THR A 30 -3.43 7.54 0.32
CA THR A 30 -4.73 7.35 0.99
C THR A 30 -5.58 6.30 0.26
N PHE A 31 -5.63 6.36 -1.07
CA PHE A 31 -6.34 5.39 -1.90
C PHE A 31 -5.82 3.97 -1.66
N HIS A 32 -4.50 3.76 -1.71
CA HIS A 32 -3.91 2.45 -1.48
C HIS A 32 -4.17 1.91 -0.06
N LEU A 33 -4.13 2.78 0.95
CA LEU A 33 -4.46 2.41 2.32
C LEU A 33 -5.92 1.94 2.45
N ILE A 34 -6.86 2.74 1.94
CA ILE A 34 -8.30 2.42 2.01
C ILE A 34 -8.60 1.13 1.24
N SER A 35 -8.03 0.96 0.04
CA SER A 35 -8.24 -0.26 -0.74
C SER A 35 -7.74 -1.51 -0.01
N ALA A 36 -6.56 -1.45 0.62
CA ALA A 36 -6.05 -2.57 1.42
C ALA A 36 -6.96 -2.86 2.62
N ILE A 37 -7.43 -1.83 3.34
CA ILE A 37 -8.34 -2.00 4.49
C ILE A 37 -9.69 -2.58 4.05
N ASN A 38 -10.23 -2.16 2.91
CA ASN A 38 -11.49 -2.68 2.38
C ASN A 38 -11.37 -4.17 2.03
N ILE A 39 -10.26 -4.58 1.41
CA ILE A 39 -10.00 -5.99 1.14
C ILE A 39 -9.88 -6.78 2.44
N ALA A 40 -9.11 -6.28 3.42
CA ALA A 40 -8.95 -6.97 4.70
C ALA A 40 -10.26 -7.13 5.50
N ASN A 41 -11.22 -6.23 5.32
CA ASN A 41 -12.55 -6.30 5.95
C ASN A 41 -13.61 -7.00 5.08
N SER A 42 -13.23 -7.56 3.91
CA SER A 42 -14.17 -8.23 3.03
C SER A 42 -14.59 -9.60 3.58
N TRP A 43 -15.88 -9.87 3.56
CA TRP A 43 -16.49 -11.11 4.05
C TRP A 43 -16.21 -12.35 3.20
N LYS A 44 -15.73 -12.16 1.98
CA LYS A 44 -15.23 -13.20 1.08
C LYS A 44 -13.98 -12.65 0.45
N ILE A 45 -12.89 -13.41 0.50
CA ILE A 45 -11.58 -13.00 0.01
C ILE A 45 -11.03 -14.14 -0.83
N SER A 46 -10.82 -13.87 -2.11
CA SER A 46 -10.17 -14.76 -3.06
C SER A 46 -8.65 -14.55 -3.05
N THR A 47 -7.89 -15.51 -3.59
CA THR A 47 -6.43 -15.40 -3.75
C THR A 47 -6.01 -14.16 -4.57
N ALA A 48 -6.84 -13.76 -5.54
CA ALA A 48 -6.61 -12.55 -6.32
C ALA A 48 -6.72 -11.28 -5.46
N GLU A 49 -7.67 -11.25 -4.52
CA GLU A 49 -7.83 -10.14 -3.58
C GLU A 49 -6.70 -10.10 -2.54
N ILE A 50 -6.21 -11.26 -2.08
CA ILE A 50 -5.01 -11.32 -1.21
C ILE A 50 -3.78 -10.73 -1.92
N THR A 51 -3.62 -11.04 -3.20
CA THR A 51 -2.55 -10.47 -4.04
C THR A 51 -2.73 -8.95 -4.18
N ALA A 52 -3.96 -8.50 -4.47
CA ALA A 52 -4.29 -7.08 -4.58
C ALA A 52 -4.08 -6.32 -3.27
N PHE A 53 -4.40 -6.93 -2.13
CA PHE A 53 -4.11 -6.38 -0.80
C PHE A 53 -2.61 -6.15 -0.65
N SER A 54 -1.79 -7.16 -0.96
CA SER A 54 -0.33 -7.08 -0.81
C SER A 54 0.26 -5.98 -1.67
N ASP A 55 -0.23 -5.84 -2.91
CA ASP A 55 0.16 -4.78 -3.82
C ASP A 55 -0.22 -3.38 -3.33
N HIS A 56 -1.46 -3.21 -2.85
CA HIS A 56 -1.92 -1.94 -2.29
C HIS A 56 -1.16 -1.57 -1.02
N TRP A 57 -0.95 -2.53 -0.13
CA TRP A 57 -0.21 -2.35 1.11
C TRP A 57 1.24 -1.92 0.84
N ARG A 58 1.93 -2.60 -0.08
CA ARG A 58 3.30 -2.23 -0.50
C ARG A 58 3.37 -0.82 -1.08
N LYS A 59 2.44 -0.46 -1.98
CA LYS A 59 2.39 0.89 -2.59
C LYS A 59 2.10 1.97 -1.56
N PHE A 60 1.23 1.70 -0.58
CA PHE A 60 1.00 2.57 0.56
C PHE A 60 2.30 2.78 1.37
N GLN A 61 3.01 1.71 1.75
CA GLN A 61 4.23 1.85 2.55
C GLN A 61 5.33 2.65 1.86
N ILE A 62 5.58 2.39 0.57
CA ILE A 62 6.59 3.10 -0.22
C ILE A 62 6.23 4.60 -0.33
N SER A 63 4.97 4.93 -0.63
CA SER A 63 4.54 6.33 -0.72
C SER A 63 4.52 7.02 0.65
N ASN A 64 4.16 6.31 1.71
CA ASN A 64 4.15 6.83 3.08
C ASN A 64 5.57 7.20 3.55
N GLN A 65 6.57 6.39 3.23
CA GLN A 65 7.97 6.71 3.55
C GLN A 65 8.49 7.91 2.75
N LYS A 66 8.04 8.10 1.51
CA LYS A 66 8.39 9.28 0.69
C LYS A 66 7.74 10.56 1.21
N LEU A 67 6.46 10.49 1.61
CA LEU A 67 5.70 11.63 2.14
C LEU A 67 6.15 12.01 3.55
N PHE A 68 6.49 11.03 4.38
CA PHE A 68 6.84 11.21 5.80
C PHE A 68 8.17 10.53 6.15
N PRO A 69 9.30 10.97 5.58
CA PRO A 69 10.60 10.30 5.73
C PRO A 69 11.14 10.29 7.17
N LYS A 70 10.67 11.21 8.01
CA LYS A 70 11.03 11.29 9.44
C LYS A 70 10.22 10.33 10.31
N GLN A 71 9.15 9.76 9.79
CA GLN A 71 8.27 8.88 10.54
C GLN A 71 8.77 7.45 10.46
N LYS A 72 9.18 6.88 11.60
CA LYS A 72 9.59 5.48 11.68
C LYS A 72 8.37 4.56 11.54
N SER A 73 8.58 3.39 10.91
CA SER A 73 7.56 2.35 10.90
C SER A 73 7.24 1.95 12.35
N LYS A 74 5.95 1.94 12.70
CA LYS A 74 5.48 1.54 14.03
C LYS A 74 5.17 0.04 14.02
N PRO A 75 5.21 -0.65 15.17
CA PRO A 75 4.90 -2.09 15.24
C PRO A 75 3.59 -2.48 14.55
N ASN A 76 2.56 -1.62 14.62
CA ASN A 76 1.27 -1.88 13.97
C ASN A 76 1.36 -1.89 12.42
N HIS A 77 2.28 -1.13 11.82
CA HIS A 77 2.51 -1.18 10.37
C HIS A 77 3.18 -2.49 9.95
N HIS A 78 4.10 -3.00 10.78
CA HIS A 78 4.74 -4.29 10.58
C HIS A 78 3.76 -5.44 10.79
N TYR A 79 2.88 -5.36 11.81
CA TYR A 79 1.86 -6.38 12.04
C TYR A 79 0.92 -6.53 10.83
N SER A 80 0.54 -5.41 10.21
CA SER A 80 -0.33 -5.40 9.03
C SER A 80 0.31 -6.02 7.79
N GLU A 81 1.65 -6.17 7.74
CA GLU A 81 2.33 -6.92 6.67
C GLU A 81 2.06 -8.43 6.73
N HIS A 82 1.65 -8.95 7.90
CA HIS A 82 1.25 -10.35 8.07
C HIS A 82 -0.23 -10.61 7.75
N ASN A 83 -1.02 -9.56 7.50
CA ASN A 83 -2.42 -9.71 7.13
C ASN A 83 -2.65 -10.64 5.91
N PRO A 84 -1.82 -10.66 4.84
CA PRO A 84 -2.00 -11.60 3.75
C PRO A 84 -1.87 -13.06 4.20
N GLU A 85 -0.93 -13.37 5.09
CA GLU A 85 -0.75 -14.73 5.64
C GLU A 85 -1.93 -15.10 6.54
N LEU A 86 -2.40 -14.17 7.37
CA LEU A 86 -3.57 -14.38 8.24
C LEU A 86 -4.85 -14.57 7.42
N LEU A 87 -5.06 -13.77 6.38
CA LEU A 87 -6.17 -13.92 5.44
C LEU A 87 -6.05 -15.21 4.61
N SER A 88 -4.83 -15.66 4.33
CA SER A 88 -4.62 -16.92 3.62
C SER A 88 -4.91 -18.12 4.49
N CYS A 89 -4.63 -18.10 5.79
CA CYS A 89 -4.87 -19.24 6.69
C CYS A 89 -6.26 -19.24 7.34
N TRP A 90 -6.87 -18.07 7.53
CA TRP A 90 -8.11 -17.89 8.31
C TRP A 90 -9.15 -17.04 7.57
N GLY A 91 -8.92 -16.78 6.28
CA GLY A 91 -9.88 -16.08 5.45
C GLY A 91 -11.22 -16.82 5.42
N PRO A 92 -12.31 -16.08 5.17
CA PRO A 92 -13.67 -16.62 5.23
C PRO A 92 -13.91 -17.80 4.26
N GLU A 93 -13.16 -17.89 3.16
CA GLU A 93 -13.25 -19.03 2.24
C GLU A 93 -12.70 -20.32 2.86
N GLN A 94 -11.50 -20.29 3.46
CA GLN A 94 -10.88 -21.46 4.10
C GLN A 94 -11.60 -21.91 5.37
N ALA A 95 -12.11 -20.96 6.15
CA ALA A 95 -12.94 -21.27 7.31
C ALA A 95 -14.25 -21.98 6.90
N SER A 96 -14.83 -21.64 5.73
CA SER A 96 -16.04 -22.29 5.22
C SER A 96 -15.77 -23.63 4.54
N SER A 97 -14.62 -23.83 3.88
CA SER A 97 -14.25 -25.12 3.26
C SER A 97 -13.85 -26.16 4.31
N ALA A 98 -13.22 -25.75 5.41
CA ALA A 98 -12.94 -26.63 6.53
C ALA A 98 -14.22 -27.05 7.27
N ALA A 99 -15.29 -26.24 7.24
CA ALA A 99 -16.56 -26.56 7.89
C ALA A 99 -17.41 -27.59 7.10
N LEU A 100 -17.10 -27.85 5.83
CA LEU A 100 -17.81 -28.85 5.01
C LEU A 100 -17.22 -30.27 5.12
N ASP A 101 -16.05 -30.43 5.76
CA ASP A 101 -15.38 -31.73 5.95
C ASP A 101 -15.70 -32.41 7.30
N TRP A 102 -16.43 -31.72 8.20
CA TRP A 102 -16.83 -32.25 9.52
C TRP A 102 -18.26 -32.80 9.58
N ASP A 103 -19.00 -32.83 8.47
CA ASP A 103 -20.35 -33.39 8.39
C ASP A 103 -20.32 -34.78 7.75
N PHE A 104 -19.76 -35.75 8.49
CA PHE A 104 -19.99 -37.18 8.22
C PHE A 104 -21.07 -37.68 9.18
N GLY A 105 -22.23 -38.02 8.59
CA GLY A 105 -23.32 -38.71 9.26
C GLY A 105 -23.02 -40.15 9.67
#